data_AF-A0A2U1S7P9-F1
#
_entry.id   AF-A0A2U1S7P9-F1
#
_cell.length_a   1.000
_cell.length_b   1.000
_cell.length_c   1.000
_cell.angle_alpha   90.00
_cell.angle_beta   90.00
_cell.angle_gamma   90.00
#
_symmetry.space_group_name_H-M   'P 1'
#
loop_
_entity.id
_entity.type
_entity.pdbx_description
1 polymer ?
#
loop_
_entity_poly.entity_id
_entity_poly.type
_entity_poly.pdbx_seq_one_letter_code
_entity_poly.pdbx_strand_id
1 'polypeptide(L)'
;MNSELNLELYTIAMTRLNNGFAKIGDIIQDNTDLINSSTDAEDFNKLAIKIKRTLPDFRKASSEFEEFYNDIVDDLSQNEINVNEYQPFFEHVDEVFPAYESQLNDGIAGLKESIGGVNPKIDNELAELEELLNKTGEIFNKILKLSDEQMVIIKGGN
;
A
#
# COMPACT_ATOMS: atom_id res chain seq x y z
N MET A 1 -17.21 20.75 12.49
CA MET A 1 -16.27 20.58 11.37
C MET A 1 -17.05 19.86 10.29
N ASN A 2 -16.88 20.21 9.02
CA ASN A 2 -17.52 19.47 7.93
C ASN A 2 -16.84 18.10 7.87
N SER A 3 -17.55 17.06 8.28
CA SER A 3 -17.16 15.67 8.27
C SER A 3 -17.27 15.10 6.85
N GLU A 4 -16.49 15.69 5.93
CA GLU A 4 -16.38 15.19 4.57
C GLU A 4 -15.21 14.19 4.50
N LEU A 5 -15.52 12.98 4.03
CA LEU A 5 -14.53 11.94 3.77
C LEU A 5 -13.35 12.51 2.97
N ASN A 6 -12.13 12.37 3.49
CA ASN A 6 -10.91 12.89 2.88
C ASN A 6 -10.44 12.06 1.67
N LEU A 7 -11.23 12.07 0.60
CA LEU A 7 -10.95 11.37 -0.65
C LEU A 7 -9.66 11.86 -1.34
N GLU A 8 -9.23 13.09 -1.05
CA GLU A 8 -7.96 13.63 -1.52
C GLU A 8 -6.79 12.84 -0.93
N LEU A 9 -6.78 12.63 0.40
CA LEU A 9 -5.74 11.85 1.07
C LEU A 9 -5.69 10.41 0.57
N TYR A 10 -6.85 9.76 0.40
CA TYR A 10 -6.94 8.43 -0.21
C TYR A 10 -6.31 8.39 -1.62
N THR A 11 -6.66 9.37 -2.46
CA THR A 11 -6.14 9.45 -3.84
C THR A 11 -4.63 9.68 -3.87
N ILE A 12 -4.11 10.53 -2.98
CA ILE A 12 -2.67 10.78 -2.84
C ILE A 12 -1.95 9.49 -2.43
N ALA A 13 -2.45 8.80 -1.40
CA ALA A 13 -1.85 7.58 -0.88
C ALA A 13 -1.79 6.47 -1.95
N MET A 14 -2.90 6.23 -2.66
CA MET A 14 -2.96 5.29 -3.78
C MET A 14 -1.98 5.66 -4.90
N THR A 15 -1.90 6.95 -5.25
CA THR A 15 -0.98 7.43 -6.29
C THR A 15 0.48 7.18 -5.90
N ARG A 16 0.86 7.42 -4.65
CA ARG A 16 2.21 7.13 -4.17
C ARG A 16 2.54 5.65 -4.20
N LEU A 17 1.61 4.80 -3.75
CA LEU A 17 1.78 3.36 -3.75
C LEU A 17 2.04 2.84 -5.17
N ASN A 18 1.18 3.23 -6.12
CA ASN A 18 1.30 2.84 -7.53
C ASN A 18 2.61 3.34 -8.17
N ASN A 19 2.99 4.59 -7.89
CA ASN A 19 4.26 5.15 -8.37
C ASN A 19 5.47 4.43 -7.78
N GLY A 20 5.40 3.99 -6.51
CA GLY A 20 6.43 3.20 -5.86
C GLY A 20 6.65 1.87 -6.59
N PHE A 21 5.57 1.15 -6.90
CA PHE A 21 5.65 -0.12 -7.65
C PHE A 21 6.20 0.08 -9.05
N ALA A 22 5.72 1.08 -9.78
CA ALA A 22 6.22 1.39 -11.13
C ALA A 22 7.74 1.62 -11.12
N LYS A 23 8.25 2.44 -10.18
CA LYS A 23 9.68 2.71 -10.04
C LYS A 23 10.50 1.46 -9.74
N ILE A 24 10.00 0.55 -8.90
CA ILE A 24 10.71 -0.70 -8.61
C ILE A 24 10.72 -1.59 -9.86
N GLY A 25 9.60 -1.70 -10.58
CA GLY A 25 9.52 -2.41 -11.85
C GLY A 25 10.55 -1.91 -12.85
N ASP A 26 10.65 -0.60 -13.04
CA ASP A 26 11.64 0.05 -13.91
C ASP A 26 13.07 -0.28 -13.48
N ILE A 27 13.36 -0.22 -12.17
CA ILE A 27 14.68 -0.55 -11.62
C ILE A 27 15.06 -2.00 -11.94
N ILE A 28 14.14 -2.95 -11.83
CA ILE A 28 14.43 -4.37 -12.12
C ILE A 28 14.63 -4.57 -13.62
N GLN A 29 13.75 -4.01 -14.44
CA GLN A 29 13.84 -4.12 -15.90
C GLN A 29 15.16 -3.54 -16.42
N ASP A 30 15.53 -2.34 -15.96
CA ASP A 30 16.77 -1.65 -16.37
C ASP A 30 18.04 -2.35 -15.88
N ASN A 31 17.94 -3.29 -14.94
CA ASN A 31 19.09 -3.95 -14.32
C ASN A 31 19.02 -5.48 -14.46
N THR A 32 18.18 -6.00 -15.35
CA THR A 32 17.96 -7.45 -15.56
C THR A 32 19.27 -8.18 -15.90
N ASP A 33 20.11 -7.63 -16.77
CA ASP A 33 21.39 -8.24 -17.13
C ASP A 33 22.33 -8.35 -15.93
N LEU A 34 22.39 -7.30 -15.09
CA LEU A 34 23.18 -7.29 -13.86
C LEU A 34 22.68 -8.33 -12.86
N ILE A 35 21.36 -8.41 -12.66
CA ILE A 35 20.72 -9.37 -11.76
C ILE A 35 21.05 -10.81 -12.15
N ASN A 36 21.00 -11.12 -13.45
CA ASN A 36 21.15 -12.48 -13.94
C ASN A 36 22.61 -12.95 -14.09
N SER A 37 23.57 -12.04 -14.21
CA SER A 37 24.92 -12.41 -14.66
C SER A 37 26.08 -11.74 -13.92
N SER A 38 25.83 -10.71 -13.10
CA SER A 38 26.91 -10.05 -12.37
C SER A 38 27.35 -10.86 -11.15
N THR A 39 28.64 -10.83 -10.86
CA THR A 39 29.21 -11.30 -9.59
C THR A 39 29.86 -10.14 -8.81
N ASP A 40 29.73 -8.90 -9.31
CA ASP A 40 30.35 -7.73 -8.70
C ASP A 40 29.46 -7.17 -7.58
N ALA A 41 29.99 -7.19 -6.35
CA ALA A 41 29.32 -6.63 -5.19
C ALA A 41 28.99 -5.14 -5.34
N GLU A 42 29.77 -4.39 -6.12
CA GLU A 42 29.54 -2.96 -6.33
C GLU A 42 28.31 -2.68 -7.20
N ASP A 43 28.00 -3.54 -8.16
CA ASP A 43 26.81 -3.39 -8.97
C ASP A 43 25.54 -3.72 -8.17
N PHE A 44 25.60 -4.75 -7.32
CA PHE A 44 24.51 -5.04 -6.38
C PHE A 44 24.34 -3.94 -5.32
N ASN A 45 25.42 -3.29 -4.89
CA ASN A 45 25.33 -2.11 -4.02
C ASN A 45 24.53 -0.98 -4.69
N LYS A 46 24.81 -0.68 -5.96
CA LYS A 46 24.08 0.35 -6.70
C LYS A 46 22.61 -0.01 -6.86
N LEU A 47 22.30 -1.28 -7.15
CA LEU A 47 20.93 -1.76 -7.25
C LEU A 47 20.18 -1.63 -5.91
N ALA A 48 20.80 -2.04 -4.80
CA ALA A 48 20.23 -1.87 -3.46
C ALA A 48 19.95 -0.38 -3.15
N ILE A 49 20.86 0.53 -3.52
CA ILE A 49 20.65 1.98 -3.35
C ILE A 49 19.46 2.48 -4.18
N LYS A 50 19.27 1.98 -5.41
CA LYS A 50 18.11 2.33 -6.23
C LYS A 50 16.81 1.89 -5.57
N ILE A 51 16.73 0.65 -5.08
CA ILE A 51 15.56 0.12 -4.34
C ILE A 51 15.32 0.96 -3.08
N LYS A 52 16.36 1.21 -2.29
CA LYS A 52 16.26 2.06 -1.08
C LYS A 52 15.62 3.42 -1.33
N ARG A 53 15.89 4.02 -2.50
CA ARG A 53 15.36 5.34 -2.88
C ARG A 53 13.86 5.34 -3.18
N THR A 54 13.24 4.18 -3.41
CA THR A 54 11.79 4.07 -3.59
C THR A 54 11.04 3.92 -2.27
N LEU A 55 11.69 3.34 -1.23
CA LEU A 55 11.10 3.11 0.10
C LEU A 55 10.39 4.34 0.71
N PRO A 56 10.90 5.59 0.58
CA PRO A 56 10.18 6.76 1.11
C PRO A 56 8.77 6.95 0.54
N ASP A 57 8.50 6.55 -0.71
CA ASP A 57 7.16 6.66 -1.30
C ASP A 57 6.21 5.66 -0.63
N PHE A 58 6.65 4.43 -0.39
CA PHE A 58 5.88 3.41 0.34
C PHE A 58 5.65 3.79 1.80
N ARG A 59 6.67 4.31 2.50
CA ARG A 59 6.53 4.80 3.88
C ARG A 59 5.47 5.90 3.96
N LYS A 60 5.49 6.86 3.03
CA LYS A 60 4.49 7.94 2.98
C LYS A 60 3.10 7.42 2.66
N ALA A 61 2.97 6.57 1.64
CA ALA A 61 1.67 5.98 1.28
C ALA A 61 1.05 5.23 2.47
N SER A 62 1.83 4.38 3.16
CA SER A 62 1.36 3.66 4.35
C SER A 62 0.92 4.62 5.48
N SER A 63 1.67 5.70 5.73
CA SER A 63 1.29 6.70 6.72
C SER A 63 0.01 7.45 6.35
N GLU A 64 -0.14 7.83 5.08
CA GLU A 64 -1.31 8.54 4.56
C GLU A 64 -2.55 7.64 4.59
N PHE A 65 -2.43 6.33 4.34
CA PHE A 65 -3.53 5.39 4.54
C PHE A 65 -3.92 5.21 6.00
N GLU A 66 -2.95 5.17 6.94
CA GLU A 66 -3.27 5.09 8.36
C GLU A 66 -3.98 6.36 8.85
N GLU A 67 -3.52 7.54 8.39
CA GLU A 67 -4.19 8.82 8.66
C GLU A 67 -5.62 8.82 8.10
N PHE A 68 -5.79 8.41 6.85
CA PHE A 68 -7.11 8.28 6.23
C PHE A 68 -8.04 7.32 6.99
N TYR A 69 -7.54 6.17 7.43
CA TYR A 69 -8.30 5.23 8.26
C TYR A 69 -8.73 5.87 9.59
N ASN A 70 -7.82 6.57 10.27
CA ASN A 70 -8.12 7.22 11.54
C ASN A 70 -9.14 8.35 11.37
N ASP A 71 -9.05 9.13 10.29
CA ASP A 71 -10.04 10.17 9.95
C ASP A 71 -11.44 9.56 9.83
N ILE A 72 -11.58 8.43 9.11
CA ILE A 72 -12.88 7.73 8.97
C ILE A 72 -13.39 7.25 10.33
N VAL A 73 -12.54 6.63 11.14
CA VAL A 73 -12.92 6.14 12.48
C VAL A 73 -13.37 7.29 13.38
N ASP A 74 -12.63 8.39 13.38
CA ASP A 74 -12.93 9.57 14.18
C ASP A 74 -14.25 10.19 13.74
N ASP A 75 -14.50 10.33 12.44
CA ASP A 75 -15.77 10.84 11.89
C ASP A 75 -16.96 9.95 12.30
N LEU A 76 -16.84 8.63 12.11
CA LEU A 76 -17.90 7.68 12.45
C LEU A 76 -18.20 7.61 13.95
N SER A 77 -17.26 8.03 14.79
CA SER A 77 -17.46 8.11 16.25
C SER A 77 -18.28 9.33 16.69
N GLN A 78 -18.51 10.30 15.81
CA GLN A 78 -19.24 11.52 16.13
C GLN A 78 -20.76 11.29 16.14
N ASN A 79 -21.44 11.84 17.14
CA ASN A 79 -22.89 11.63 17.34
C ASN A 79 -23.78 12.16 16.20
N GLU A 80 -23.29 13.07 15.36
CA GLU A 80 -24.06 13.76 14.32
C GLU A 80 -23.72 13.30 12.89
N ILE A 81 -22.87 12.27 12.74
CA ILE A 81 -22.44 11.81 11.41
C ILE A 81 -23.59 11.06 10.70
N ASN A 82 -23.81 11.42 9.43
CA ASN A 82 -24.70 10.66 8.56
C ASN A 82 -23.93 9.53 7.89
N VAL A 83 -23.90 8.35 8.52
CA VAL A 83 -23.17 7.16 8.03
C VAL A 83 -23.53 6.78 6.58
N ASN A 84 -24.73 7.13 6.10
CA ASN A 84 -25.14 6.86 4.72
C ASN A 84 -24.31 7.62 3.68
N GLU A 85 -23.67 8.73 4.06
CA GLU A 85 -22.76 9.49 3.16
C GLU A 85 -21.49 8.71 2.83
N TYR A 86 -21.11 7.74 3.68
CA TYR A 86 -19.96 6.87 3.46
C TYR A 86 -20.31 5.61 2.64
N GLN A 87 -21.61 5.33 2.40
CA GLN A 87 -22.04 4.14 1.66
C GLN A 87 -21.33 3.98 0.30
N PRO A 88 -21.24 5.01 -0.57
CA PRO A 88 -20.57 4.85 -1.87
C PRO A 88 -19.08 4.51 -1.73
N PHE A 89 -18.43 5.03 -0.69
CA PHE A 89 -17.04 4.70 -0.40
C PHE A 89 -16.90 3.26 0.09
N PHE A 90 -17.76 2.82 1.02
CA PHE A 90 -17.76 1.46 1.55
C PHE A 90 -18.01 0.42 0.46
N GLU A 91 -19.00 0.65 -0.41
CA GLU A 91 -19.24 -0.19 -1.59
C GLU A 91 -18.01 -0.25 -2.51
N HIS A 92 -17.32 0.87 -2.70
CA HIS A 92 -16.11 0.91 -3.52
C HIS A 92 -14.94 0.14 -2.90
N VAL A 93 -14.67 0.29 -1.60
CA VAL A 93 -13.54 -0.41 -0.96
C VAL A 93 -13.78 -1.92 -0.88
N ASP A 94 -15.01 -2.36 -0.63
CA ASP A 94 -15.39 -3.78 -0.66
C ASP A 94 -15.05 -4.44 -2.00
N GLU A 95 -15.28 -3.72 -3.11
CA GLU A 95 -14.99 -4.22 -4.44
C GLU A 95 -13.49 -4.23 -4.78
N VAL A 96 -12.74 -3.23 -4.31
CA VAL A 96 -11.40 -2.96 -4.85
C VAL A 96 -10.26 -3.38 -3.91
N PHE A 97 -10.43 -3.26 -2.59
CA PHE A 97 -9.33 -3.53 -1.65
C PHE A 97 -8.84 -4.99 -1.65
N PRO A 98 -9.71 -6.01 -1.77
CA PRO A 98 -9.24 -7.40 -1.90
C PRO A 98 -8.31 -7.61 -3.12
N ALA A 99 -8.61 -6.93 -4.24
CA ALA A 99 -7.77 -6.99 -5.42
C ALA A 99 -6.42 -6.29 -5.19
N TYR A 100 -6.41 -5.13 -4.52
CA TYR A 100 -5.16 -4.47 -4.16
C TYR A 100 -4.31 -5.29 -3.19
N GLU A 101 -4.90 -5.92 -2.18
CA GLU A 101 -4.16 -6.81 -1.28
C GLU A 101 -3.50 -7.98 -2.04
N SER A 102 -4.24 -8.61 -2.97
CA SER A 102 -3.66 -9.63 -3.86
C SER A 102 -2.48 -9.08 -4.66
N GLN A 103 -2.62 -7.91 -5.26
CA GLN A 103 -1.56 -7.27 -6.05
C GLN A 103 -0.33 -6.90 -5.21
N LEU A 104 -0.52 -6.48 -3.95
CA LEU A 104 0.58 -6.23 -3.02
C LEU A 104 1.37 -7.52 -2.76
N ASN A 105 0.67 -8.61 -2.46
CA ASN A 105 1.28 -9.91 -2.19
C ASN A 105 2.01 -10.48 -3.42
N ASP A 106 1.37 -10.42 -4.59
CA ASP A 106 1.97 -10.86 -5.86
C ASP A 106 3.20 -10.01 -6.21
N GLY A 107 3.13 -8.70 -5.96
CA GLY A 107 4.26 -7.78 -6.12
C GLY A 107 5.45 -8.20 -5.26
N ILE A 108 5.26 -8.40 -3.95
CA ILE A 108 6.33 -8.84 -3.04
C ILE A 108 6.92 -10.18 -3.49
N ALA A 109 6.07 -11.13 -3.85
CA ALA A 109 6.50 -12.45 -4.30
C ALA A 109 7.36 -12.34 -5.58
N GLY A 110 6.90 -11.59 -6.58
CA GLY A 110 7.64 -11.37 -7.82
C GLY A 110 8.98 -10.67 -7.61
N LEU A 111 9.06 -9.73 -6.66
CA LEU A 111 10.33 -9.07 -6.29
C LEU A 111 11.31 -10.06 -5.68
N LYS A 112 10.85 -10.90 -4.74
CA LYS A 112 11.68 -11.93 -4.10
C LYS A 112 12.17 -12.96 -5.10
N GLU A 113 11.31 -13.39 -6.03
CA GLU A 113 11.70 -14.31 -7.10
C GLU A 113 12.74 -13.70 -8.05
N SER A 114 12.63 -12.40 -8.34
CA SER A 114 13.50 -11.72 -9.30
C SER A 114 14.88 -11.39 -8.74
N ILE A 115 14.95 -10.95 -7.48
CA ILE A 115 16.18 -10.35 -6.92
C ILE A 115 16.50 -10.80 -5.48
N GLY A 116 15.69 -11.66 -4.88
CA GLY A 116 15.94 -12.21 -3.55
C GLY A 116 17.11 -13.19 -3.53
N GLY A 117 17.93 -13.13 -2.48
CA GLY A 117 19.10 -13.99 -2.29
C GLY A 117 20.29 -13.65 -3.19
N VAL A 118 20.14 -12.67 -4.09
CA VAL A 118 21.20 -12.22 -5.00
C VAL A 118 22.30 -11.48 -4.22
N ASN A 119 21.92 -10.68 -3.22
CA ASN A 119 22.85 -9.94 -2.38
C ASN A 119 22.23 -9.59 -1.02
N PRO A 120 22.96 -9.74 0.11
CA PRO A 120 22.42 -9.42 1.44
C PRO A 120 21.92 -7.99 1.62
N LYS A 121 22.50 -7.00 0.90
CA LYS A 121 21.99 -5.62 0.96
C LYS A 121 20.68 -5.46 0.22
N ILE A 122 20.51 -6.13 -0.92
CA ILE A 122 19.23 -6.14 -1.63
C ILE A 122 18.17 -6.80 -0.76
N ASP A 123 18.50 -7.94 -0.12
CA ASP A 123 17.60 -8.63 0.80
C ASP A 123 17.15 -7.74 1.97
N ASN A 124 18.05 -6.93 2.53
CA ASN A 124 17.69 -5.98 3.58
C ASN A 124 16.69 -4.92 3.09
N GLU A 125 16.89 -4.36 1.89
CA GLU A 125 15.96 -3.34 1.37
C GLU A 125 14.62 -3.99 0.94
N LEU A 126 14.62 -5.25 0.47
CA LEU A 126 13.41 -6.01 0.19
C LEU A 126 12.62 -6.36 1.45
N ALA A 127 13.31 -6.70 2.55
CA ALA A 127 12.67 -6.97 3.82
C ALA A 127 11.97 -5.71 4.37
N GLU A 128 12.63 -4.54 4.26
CA GLU A 128 12.00 -3.28 4.66
C GLU A 128 10.80 -2.93 3.75
N LEU A 129 10.91 -3.15 2.44
CA LEU A 129 9.78 -2.97 1.53
C LEU A 129 8.60 -3.89 1.90
N GLU A 130 8.87 -5.17 2.15
CA GLU A 130 7.85 -6.14 2.57
C GLU A 130 7.16 -5.71 3.86
N GLU A 131 7.89 -5.24 4.87
CA GLU A 131 7.30 -4.72 6.10
C GLU A 131 6.34 -3.55 5.83
N LEU A 132 6.71 -2.62 4.95
CA LEU A 132 5.88 -1.47 4.59
C LEU A 132 4.62 -1.87 3.82
N LEU A 133 4.75 -2.83 2.91
CA LEU A 133 3.63 -3.31 2.12
C LEU A 133 2.68 -4.15 2.96
N ASN A 134 3.19 -5.00 3.86
CA ASN A 134 2.38 -5.74 4.82
C ASN A 134 1.59 -4.79 5.73
N LYS A 135 2.24 -3.74 6.26
CA LYS A 135 1.54 -2.70 7.03
C LYS A 135 0.44 -2.03 6.21
N THR A 136 0.68 -1.75 4.94
CA THR A 136 -0.32 -1.16 4.04
C THR A 136 -1.51 -2.11 3.84
N GLY A 137 -1.25 -3.41 3.63
CA GLY A 137 -2.29 -4.44 3.55
C GLY A 137 -3.10 -4.57 4.84
N GLU A 138 -2.46 -4.50 6.01
CA GLU A 138 -3.16 -4.47 7.30
C GLU A 138 -4.11 -3.27 7.41
N ILE A 139 -3.72 -2.09 6.93
CA ILE A 139 -4.60 -0.92 6.91
C ILE A 139 -5.79 -1.13 5.96
N PHE A 140 -5.56 -1.71 4.79
CA PHE A 140 -6.65 -2.06 3.87
C PHE A 140 -7.65 -3.01 4.53
N ASN A 141 -7.17 -4.02 5.25
CA ASN A 141 -8.01 -4.95 5.99
C ASN A 141 -8.79 -4.26 7.12
N LYS A 142 -8.21 -3.27 7.82
CA LYS A 142 -8.95 -2.47 8.81
C LYS A 142 -10.08 -1.67 8.16
N ILE A 143 -9.81 -1.02 7.02
CA ILE A 143 -10.82 -0.24 6.28
C ILE A 143 -11.94 -1.16 5.76
N LEU A 144 -11.59 -2.32 5.20
CA LEU A 144 -12.56 -3.30 4.72
C LEU A 144 -13.45 -3.82 5.86
N LYS A 145 -12.85 -4.16 7.00
CA LYS A 145 -13.62 -4.58 8.17
C LYS A 145 -14.55 -3.46 8.68
N LEU A 146 -14.08 -2.22 8.69
CA LEU A 146 -14.90 -1.08 9.07
C LEU A 146 -16.07 -0.90 8.08
N SER A 147 -15.81 -1.04 6.79
CA SER A 147 -16.82 -1.05 5.72
C SER A 147 -17.90 -2.11 6.01
N ASP A 148 -17.52 -3.37 6.21
CA ASP A 148 -18.45 -4.46 6.54
C ASP A 148 -19.34 -4.11 7.75
N GLU A 149 -18.75 -3.61 8.83
CA GLU A 149 -19.45 -3.23 10.06
C GLU A 149 -20.46 -2.10 9.81
N GLN A 150 -20.05 -1.03 9.10
CA GLN A 150 -20.93 0.10 8.83
C GLN A 150 -22.03 -0.25 7.83
N MET A 151 -21.75 -1.11 6.83
CA MET A 151 -22.72 -1.52 5.82
C MET A 151 -23.86 -2.36 6.42
N VAL A 152 -23.64 -3.09 7.52
CA VAL A 152 -24.71 -3.74 8.30
C VAL A 152 -25.65 -2.70 8.91
N ILE A 153 -25.11 -1.60 9.45
CA ILE A 153 -25.90 -0.52 10.06
C ILE A 153 -26.70 0.21 8.97
N ILE A 154 -26.06 0.57 7.85
CA ILE A 154 -26.69 1.26 6.72
C ILE A 154 -27.84 0.41 6.13
N LYS A 155 -27.61 -0.89 5.88
CA LYS A 155 -28.62 -1.77 5.27
C LYS A 155 -29.71 -2.23 6.24
N GLY A 156 -29.38 -2.35 7.53
CA GLY A 156 -30.30 -2.77 8.59
C GLY A 156 -31.17 -1.65 9.18
N GLY A 157 -30.88 -0.39 8.84
CA GLY A 157 -31.62 0.79 9.28
C GLY A 157 -32.85 1.16 8.44
N ASN A 158 -33.25 0.34 7.46
CA ASN A 158 -34.46 0.53 6.63
C ASN A 158 -35.68 -0.22 7.18
#